data_AF-A0A848FYU9-F1
#
_entry.id   AF-A0A848FYU9-F1
#
_cell.length_a   1.000
_cell.length_b   1.000
_cell.length_c   1.000
_cell.angle_alpha   90.00
_cell.angle_beta   90.00
_cell.angle_gamma   90.00
#
_symmetry.space_group_name_H-M   'P 1'
#
loop_
_entity.id
_entity.type
_entity.pdbx_description
1 polymer ?
#
loop_
_entity_poly.entity_id
_entity_poly.type
_entity_poly.pdbx_seq_one_letter_code
_entity_poly.pdbx_strand_id
1 'polypeptide(L)'
;MKKIKLIAGLLMAACGTATAQMGEAQKITFDKDTTVNFNVSVDAVWKLVKDPAKWNELSNGHISSISTKGSLETALLRTISFADGTTRTDEVSQFMPEYKFIVNRVVAPLPKGVTENIYMFSLVNEEGKGTQMKYSIKVDGSEPGKQQLLAALIKEMDAFLRGVQQALNK
;
A
#
# COMPACT_ATOMS: atom_id res chain seq x y z
N MET A 1 -27.20 -80.41 0.72
CA MET A 1 -28.27 -79.74 1.48
C MET A 1 -28.05 -78.22 1.43
N LYS A 2 -29.14 -77.48 1.19
CA LYS A 2 -29.36 -76.02 1.32
C LYS A 2 -28.41 -75.36 2.36
N LYS A 3 -27.89 -74.13 2.19
CA LYS A 3 -28.63 -72.86 2.08
C LYS A 3 -27.76 -71.73 1.50
N ILE A 4 -28.40 -70.95 0.61
CA ILE A 4 -28.07 -69.58 0.19
C ILE A 4 -28.07 -68.65 1.40
N LYS A 5 -27.09 -67.74 1.49
CA LYS A 5 -27.28 -66.36 2.00
C LYS A 5 -26.36 -65.39 1.26
N LEU A 6 -26.96 -64.65 0.33
CA LEU A 6 -26.48 -63.37 -0.20
C LEU A 6 -26.24 -62.42 0.99
N ILE A 7 -25.06 -61.80 1.07
CA ILE A 7 -24.87 -60.56 1.82
C ILE A 7 -24.44 -59.52 0.80
N ALA A 8 -25.45 -58.82 0.28
CA ALA A 8 -25.30 -57.55 -0.41
C ALA A 8 -25.42 -56.44 0.62
N GLY A 9 -24.51 -55.46 0.58
CA GLY A 9 -24.64 -54.21 1.32
C GLY A 9 -23.35 -53.78 1.98
N LEU A 10 -22.61 -52.87 1.33
CA LEU A 10 -22.41 -51.48 1.76
C LEU A 10 -21.22 -50.88 0.97
N LEU A 11 -21.42 -50.58 -0.31
CA LEU A 11 -20.54 -49.65 -1.04
C LEU A 11 -21.21 -48.26 -0.99
N MET A 12 -21.16 -47.62 0.18
CA MET A 12 -21.57 -46.22 0.30
C MET A 12 -20.33 -45.33 0.24
N ALA A 13 -20.24 -44.63 -0.90
CA ALA A 13 -19.81 -43.25 -1.06
C ALA A 13 -18.72 -42.73 -0.11
N ALA A 14 -17.50 -42.70 -0.61
CA ALA A 14 -16.51 -41.71 -0.21
C ALA A 14 -15.98 -40.99 -1.45
N CYS A 15 -16.88 -40.46 -2.29
CA CYS A 15 -16.55 -39.28 -3.08
C CYS A 15 -16.50 -38.09 -2.11
N GLY A 16 -15.43 -38.01 -1.33
CA GLY A 16 -15.10 -36.82 -0.57
C GLY A 16 -14.85 -35.70 -1.57
N THR A 17 -15.89 -34.93 -1.89
CA THR A 17 -15.71 -33.62 -2.52
C THR A 17 -14.96 -32.78 -1.52
N ALA A 18 -13.63 -32.73 -1.67
CA ALA A 18 -12.80 -31.73 -1.04
C ALA A 18 -13.22 -30.38 -1.60
N THR A 19 -14.25 -29.79 -1.00
CA THR A 19 -14.56 -28.38 -1.18
C THR A 19 -13.43 -27.63 -0.52
N ALA A 20 -12.45 -27.20 -1.33
CA ALA A 20 -11.53 -26.15 -0.95
C ALA A 20 -12.38 -24.92 -0.61
N GLN A 21 -12.67 -24.74 0.67
CA GLN A 21 -13.35 -23.57 1.17
C GLN A 21 -12.31 -22.44 1.09
N MET A 22 -12.27 -21.73 -0.04
CA MET A 22 -11.54 -20.47 -0.12
C MET A 22 -12.12 -19.58 0.97
N GLY A 23 -11.32 -19.26 1.98
CA GLY A 23 -11.72 -18.35 3.04
C GLY A 23 -12.23 -17.04 2.44
N GLU A 24 -13.25 -16.45 3.05
CA GLU A 24 -13.78 -15.16 2.62
C GLU A 24 -12.63 -14.14 2.51
N ALA A 25 -12.47 -13.54 1.33
CA ALA A 25 -11.53 -12.46 1.11
C ALA A 25 -11.93 -11.31 2.04
N GLN A 26 -11.14 -11.05 3.08
CA GLN A 26 -11.40 -9.94 3.98
C GLN A 26 -11.29 -8.63 3.20
N LYS A 27 -12.40 -7.91 3.08
CA LYS A 27 -12.44 -6.61 2.42
C LYS A 27 -11.62 -5.62 3.24
N ILE A 28 -10.44 -5.25 2.74
CA ILE A 28 -9.63 -4.18 3.34
C ILE A 28 -10.43 -2.88 3.27
N THR A 29 -10.72 -2.30 4.44
CA THR A 29 -11.33 -0.97 4.54
C THR A 29 -10.23 0.04 4.83
N PHE A 30 -10.09 1.03 3.95
CA PHE A 30 -9.13 2.12 4.10
C PHE A 30 -9.73 3.27 4.91
N ASP A 31 -8.91 3.89 5.75
CA ASP A 31 -9.28 5.08 6.52
C ASP A 31 -9.24 6.34 5.67
N LYS A 32 -8.41 6.32 4.62
CA LYS A 32 -8.36 7.33 3.59
C LYS A 32 -8.26 6.63 2.25
N ASP A 33 -9.11 7.00 1.32
CA ASP A 33 -9.01 6.60 -0.08
C ASP A 33 -9.22 7.83 -0.95
N THR A 34 -8.28 8.15 -1.85
CA THR A 34 -8.31 9.40 -2.60
C THR A 34 -7.70 9.23 -3.98
N THR A 35 -8.31 9.92 -4.94
CA THR A 35 -7.91 9.91 -6.35
C THR A 35 -7.53 11.33 -6.77
N VAL A 36 -6.41 11.46 -7.47
CA VAL A 36 -5.89 12.71 -8.04
C VAL A 36 -5.58 12.49 -9.51
N ASN A 37 -5.93 13.45 -10.36
CA ASN A 37 -5.68 13.37 -11.80
C ASN A 37 -4.60 14.36 -12.21
N PHE A 38 -3.70 13.91 -13.07
CA PHE A 38 -2.65 14.71 -13.70
C PHE A 38 -2.83 14.68 -15.21
N ASN A 39 -2.81 15.84 -15.86
CA ASN A 39 -2.94 15.95 -17.32
C ASN A 39 -1.61 15.67 -18.06
N VAL A 40 -0.93 14.57 -17.69
CA VAL A 40 0.33 14.10 -18.28
C VAL A 40 0.31 12.58 -18.41
N SER A 41 1.32 12.02 -19.08
CA SER A 41 1.47 10.57 -19.21
C SER A 41 1.80 9.89 -17.87
N VAL A 42 1.34 8.65 -17.73
CA VAL A 42 1.53 7.84 -16.51
C VAL A 42 3.01 7.62 -16.19
N ASP A 43 3.86 7.52 -17.22
CA ASP A 43 5.29 7.34 -17.06
C ASP A 43 5.99 8.61 -16.55
N ALA A 44 5.49 9.80 -16.91
CA ALA A 44 6.01 11.06 -16.40
C ALA A 44 5.77 11.18 -14.89
N VAL A 45 4.56 10.85 -14.42
CA VAL A 45 4.24 10.82 -12.98
C VAL A 45 5.05 9.72 -12.29
N TRP A 46 5.11 8.52 -12.87
CA TRP A 46 5.83 7.37 -12.29
C TRP A 46 7.32 7.67 -12.06
N LYS A 47 7.97 8.35 -13.01
CA LYS A 47 9.39 8.76 -12.91
C LYS A 47 9.67 9.70 -11.73
N LEU A 48 8.67 10.44 -11.27
CA LEU A 48 8.78 11.30 -10.09
C LEU A 48 8.51 10.51 -8.81
N VAL A 49 7.41 9.75 -8.76
CA VAL A 49 6.94 9.16 -7.50
C VAL A 49 7.73 7.94 -7.04
N LYS A 50 8.28 7.15 -7.98
CA LYS A 50 8.96 5.89 -7.65
C LYS A 50 10.34 6.07 -7.03
N ASP A 51 10.90 7.28 -7.08
CA ASP A 51 12.29 7.56 -6.72
C ASP A 51 12.35 8.34 -5.39
N PRO A 52 12.69 7.66 -4.27
CA PRO A 52 12.78 8.30 -2.96
C PRO A 52 13.80 9.44 -2.91
N ALA A 53 14.80 9.46 -3.79
CA ALA A 53 15.78 10.54 -3.83
C ALA A 53 15.15 11.90 -4.22
N LYS A 54 13.99 11.88 -4.89
CA LYS A 54 13.25 13.09 -5.28
C LYS A 54 12.24 13.54 -4.24
N TRP A 55 11.96 12.72 -3.24
CA TRP A 55 10.86 13.00 -2.31
C TRP A 55 11.14 14.22 -1.42
N ASN A 56 12.40 14.57 -1.15
CA ASN A 56 12.70 15.83 -0.47
C ASN A 56 12.21 17.04 -1.30
N GLU A 57 12.51 17.08 -2.59
CA GLU A 57 12.08 18.11 -3.54
C GLU A 57 10.55 18.12 -3.70
N LEU A 58 9.95 16.93 -3.83
CA LEU A 58 8.51 16.77 -4.03
C LEU A 58 7.70 17.01 -2.75
N SER A 59 8.30 16.94 -1.56
CA SER A 59 7.60 17.14 -0.29
C SER A 59 7.21 18.59 0.00
N ASN A 60 7.56 19.53 -0.89
CA ASN A 60 7.26 20.96 -0.73
C ASN A 60 7.71 21.51 0.64
N GLY A 61 8.94 21.17 1.03
CA GLY A 61 9.58 21.61 2.27
C GLY A 61 9.18 20.82 3.53
N HIS A 62 8.41 19.74 3.40
CA HIS A 62 7.99 18.93 4.54
C HIS A 62 9.05 17.92 4.99
N ILE A 63 9.80 17.36 4.03
CA ILE A 63 10.92 16.44 4.24
C ILE A 63 12.22 17.21 4.02
N SER A 64 13.12 17.14 4.99
CA SER A 64 14.45 17.74 4.90
C SER A 64 15.47 16.82 4.24
N SER A 65 15.41 15.51 4.52
CA SER A 65 16.28 14.52 3.91
C SER A 65 15.70 13.12 3.99
N ILE A 66 16.17 12.25 3.09
CA ILE A 66 15.86 10.81 3.09
C ILE A 66 17.16 10.06 2.91
N SER A 67 17.39 9.08 3.80
CA SER A 67 18.45 8.09 3.67
C SER A 67 17.83 6.74 3.39
N THR A 68 18.39 6.00 2.43
CA THR A 68 17.89 4.69 2.02
C THR A 68 18.85 3.57 2.40
N LYS A 69 18.31 2.44 2.85
CA LYS A 69 19.04 1.19 3.03
C LYS A 69 18.28 0.04 2.34
N GLY A 70 18.97 -0.67 1.44
CA GLY A 70 18.38 -1.74 0.64
C GLY A 70 18.03 -1.30 -0.78
N SER A 71 17.11 -2.02 -1.43
CA SER A 71 16.67 -1.74 -2.80
C SER A 71 15.16 -1.92 -2.93
N LEU A 72 14.55 -1.26 -3.92
CA LEU A 72 13.13 -1.39 -4.22
C LEU A 72 12.72 -2.83 -4.61
N GLU A 73 13.66 -3.64 -5.12
CA GLU A 73 13.39 -5.02 -5.56
C GLU A 73 13.33 -6.04 -4.41
N THR A 74 13.82 -5.68 -3.23
CA THR A 74 13.89 -6.60 -2.07
C THR A 74 13.10 -6.04 -0.91
N ALA A 75 13.70 -5.11 -0.17
CA ALA A 75 13.08 -4.28 0.84
C ALA A 75 13.88 -2.98 0.91
N LEU A 76 13.19 -1.85 0.80
CA LEU A 76 13.81 -0.54 0.93
C LEU A 76 13.36 0.09 2.24
N LEU A 77 14.30 0.26 3.17
CA LEU A 77 14.11 1.11 4.34
C LEU A 77 14.50 2.55 4.00
N ARG A 78 13.68 3.49 4.44
CA ARG A 78 13.88 4.93 4.28
C ARG A 78 13.84 5.56 5.65
N THR A 79 14.95 6.14 6.09
CA THR A 79 14.96 7.05 7.22
C THR A 79 14.65 8.44 6.69
N ILE A 80 13.47 8.94 7.02
CA ILE A 80 12.95 10.24 6.63
C ILE A 80 13.21 11.20 7.79
N SER A 81 13.87 12.33 7.49
CA SER A 81 13.95 13.45 8.42
C SER A 81 12.98 14.53 7.94
N PHE A 82 12.12 14.98 8.84
CA PHE A 82 11.14 16.03 8.57
C PHE A 82 11.72 17.41 8.87
N ALA A 83 11.07 18.45 8.34
CA ALA A 83 11.48 19.83 8.56
C ALA A 83 11.28 20.30 10.01
N ASP A 84 10.43 19.63 10.79
CA ASP A 84 10.23 19.90 12.23
C ASP A 84 11.30 19.24 13.12
N GLY A 85 12.29 18.57 12.53
CA GLY A 85 13.38 17.88 13.23
C GLY A 85 13.04 16.47 13.69
N THR A 86 11.81 16.01 13.50
CA THR A 86 11.45 14.61 13.77
C THR A 86 11.99 13.68 12.70
N THR A 87 12.13 12.40 13.05
CA THR A 87 12.58 11.35 12.13
C THR A 87 11.67 10.14 12.19
N ARG A 88 11.51 9.47 11.05
CA ARG A 88 10.73 8.24 10.92
C ARG A 88 11.37 7.30 9.91
N THR A 89 11.36 6.02 10.22
CA THR A 89 11.75 4.95 9.32
C THR A 89 10.50 4.36 8.69
N ASP A 90 10.47 4.40 7.37
CA ASP A 90 9.44 3.78 6.54
C ASP A 90 10.06 2.65 5.73
N GLU A 91 9.25 1.66 5.38
CA GLU A 91 9.64 0.55 4.53
C GLU A 91 8.75 0.50 3.30
N VAL A 92 9.35 0.24 2.14
CA VAL A 92 8.63 -0.19 0.94
C VAL A 92 8.44 -1.70 1.06
N SER A 93 7.22 -2.12 1.42
CA SER A 93 6.89 -3.53 1.64
C SER A 93 6.48 -4.25 0.36
N GLN A 94 6.01 -3.51 -0.65
CA GLN A 94 5.74 -4.02 -1.99
C GLN A 94 6.09 -2.95 -3.03
N PHE A 95 6.77 -3.37 -4.09
CA PHE A 95 7.10 -2.52 -5.24
C PHE A 95 6.82 -3.31 -6.51
N MET A 96 5.80 -2.90 -7.25
CA MET A 96 5.36 -3.55 -8.47
C MET A 96 5.39 -2.53 -9.62
N PRO A 97 6.56 -2.29 -10.23
CA PRO A 97 6.76 -1.22 -11.22
C PRO A 97 5.92 -1.41 -12.50
N GLU A 98 5.63 -2.66 -12.87
CA GLU A 98 4.79 -3.04 -14.00
C GLU A 98 3.33 -2.60 -13.80
N TYR A 99 2.85 -2.57 -12.55
CA TYR A 99 1.53 -2.05 -12.19
C TYR A 99 1.58 -0.64 -11.61
N LYS A 100 2.78 -0.01 -11.60
CA LYS A 100 3.04 1.31 -11.02
C LYS A 100 2.46 1.45 -9.61
N PHE A 101 2.69 0.43 -8.79
CA PHE A 101 2.10 0.26 -7.47
C PHE A 101 3.18 0.14 -6.40
N ILE A 102 3.02 0.89 -5.31
CA ILE A 102 3.94 0.89 -4.17
C ILE A 102 3.13 0.80 -2.88
N VAL A 103 3.49 -0.15 -2.02
CA VAL A 103 2.98 -0.24 -0.64
C VAL A 103 4.10 0.12 0.31
N ASN A 104 3.76 0.98 1.26
CA ASN A 104 4.68 1.47 2.26
C ASN A 104 4.10 1.22 3.65
N ARG A 105 4.98 1.11 4.65
CA ARG A 105 4.62 1.06 6.06
C ARG A 105 5.58 1.91 6.89
N VAL A 106 5.08 2.59 7.90
CA VAL A 106 5.87 3.17 8.96
C VAL A 106 6.37 2.05 9.86
N VAL A 107 7.68 1.97 10.07
CA VAL A 107 8.34 1.01 10.95
C VAL A 107 8.54 1.60 12.34
N ALA A 108 9.08 2.81 12.43
CA ALA A 108 9.35 3.47 13.71
C ALA A 108 9.60 4.98 13.56
N PRO A 109 9.27 5.81 14.57
CA PRO A 109 8.41 5.49 15.69
C PRO A 109 6.96 5.35 15.24
N LEU A 110 6.23 4.43 15.87
CA LEU A 110 4.77 4.35 15.75
C LEU A 110 4.12 5.10 16.93
N PRO A 111 3.03 5.87 16.70
CA PRO A 111 2.25 6.40 17.80
C PRO A 111 1.76 5.28 18.74
N LYS A 112 1.66 5.60 20.03
CA LYS A 112 1.26 4.62 21.05
C LYS A 112 -0.08 3.98 20.67
N GLY A 113 -0.10 2.65 20.71
CA GLY A 113 -1.30 1.86 20.42
C GLY A 113 -1.58 1.62 18.94
N VAL A 114 -0.75 2.10 18.01
CA VAL A 114 -0.77 1.67 16.60
C VAL A 114 -0.10 0.31 16.48
N THR A 115 -0.77 -0.64 15.84
CA THR A 115 -0.28 -2.01 15.63
C THR A 115 0.16 -2.25 14.21
N GLU A 116 -0.52 -1.64 13.24
CA GLU A 116 -0.22 -1.79 11.83
C GLU A 116 -0.57 -0.51 11.07
N ASN A 117 0.16 -0.25 10.00
CA ASN A 117 -0.20 0.80 9.06
C ASN A 117 0.29 0.41 7.66
N ILE A 118 -0.51 0.78 6.67
CA ILE A 118 -0.14 0.71 5.27
C ILE A 118 -0.56 2.01 4.60
N TYR A 119 0.32 2.57 3.78
CA TYR A 119 -0.03 3.62 2.86
C TYR A 119 0.52 3.27 1.48
N MET A 120 -0.36 3.30 0.49
CA MET A 120 -0.06 2.83 -0.84
C MET A 120 -0.47 3.85 -1.88
N PHE A 121 0.17 3.79 -3.04
CA PHE A 121 -0.30 4.49 -4.21
C PHE A 121 -0.15 3.64 -5.46
N SER A 122 -1.09 3.83 -6.38
CA SER A 122 -1.05 3.29 -7.74
C SER A 122 -1.25 4.39 -8.76
N LEU A 123 -0.69 4.20 -9.94
CA LEU A 123 -0.93 5.05 -11.10
C LEU A 123 -1.58 4.23 -12.21
N VAL A 124 -2.67 4.76 -12.77
CA VAL A 124 -3.31 4.21 -13.95
C VAL A 124 -3.42 5.28 -15.03
N ASN A 125 -3.29 4.86 -16.29
CA ASN A 125 -3.59 5.74 -17.41
C ASN A 125 -5.12 5.82 -17.56
N GLU A 126 -5.66 7.03 -17.61
CA GLU A 126 -7.06 7.27 -17.91
C GLU A 126 -7.16 7.78 -19.35
N GLU A 127 -7.77 6.97 -20.22
CA GLU A 127 -7.83 7.25 -21.66
C GLU A 127 -8.44 8.63 -21.94
N GLY A 128 -7.70 9.45 -22.70
CA GLY A 128 -8.09 10.82 -23.04
C GLY A 128 -8.02 11.84 -21.89
N LYS A 129 -7.59 11.45 -20.69
CA LYS A 129 -7.59 12.32 -19.49
C LYS A 129 -6.26 12.38 -18.74
N GLY A 130 -5.27 11.59 -19.15
CA GLY A 130 -3.93 11.60 -18.56
C GLY A 130 -3.75 10.51 -17.51
N THR A 131 -3.20 10.87 -16.35
CA THR A 131 -2.84 9.93 -15.29
C THR A 131 -3.73 10.09 -14.09
N GLN A 132 -4.32 8.99 -13.64
CA GLN A 132 -5.00 8.91 -12.36
C GLN A 132 -4.07 8.28 -11.33
N MET A 133 -3.80 8.99 -10.24
CA MET A 133 -3.12 8.49 -9.06
C MET A 133 -4.14 8.20 -7.97
N LYS A 134 -4.16 6.96 -7.50
CA LYS A 134 -4.91 6.57 -6.30
C LYS A 134 -3.92 6.49 -5.14
N TYR A 135 -4.26 7.08 -4.00
CA TYR A 135 -3.56 6.83 -2.75
C TYR A 135 -4.55 6.39 -1.68
N SER A 136 -4.13 5.40 -0.88
CA SER A 136 -4.95 4.87 0.20
C SER A 136 -4.12 4.67 1.45
N ILE A 137 -4.70 4.95 2.62
CA ILE A 137 -4.06 4.81 3.92
C ILE A 137 -4.99 3.97 4.80
N LYS A 138 -4.40 3.00 5.50
CA LYS A 138 -5.05 2.23 6.55
C LYS A 138 -4.12 2.21 7.76
N VAL A 139 -4.69 2.47 8.94
CA VAL A 139 -4.00 2.44 10.21
C VAL A 139 -4.84 1.66 11.20
N ASP A 140 -4.27 0.59 11.74
CA ASP A 140 -4.89 -0.25 12.75
C ASP A 140 -4.26 0.01 14.12
N GLY A 141 -5.11 0.04 15.15
CA GLY A 141 -4.69 0.29 16.52
C GLY A 141 -5.72 1.06 17.32
N SER A 142 -5.30 1.61 18.46
CA SER A 142 -6.14 2.47 19.31
C SER A 142 -6.51 3.76 18.58
N GLU A 143 -7.75 4.23 18.75
CA GLU A 143 -8.27 5.41 18.07
C GLU A 143 -7.36 6.66 18.18
N PRO A 144 -6.80 7.02 19.34
CA PRO A 144 -5.94 8.21 19.43
C PRO A 144 -4.65 8.08 18.60
N GLY A 145 -3.98 6.93 18.68
CA GLY A 145 -2.76 6.67 17.90
C GLY A 145 -3.04 6.57 16.40
N LYS A 146 -4.18 5.96 16.04
CA LYS A 146 -4.67 5.88 14.67
C LYS A 146 -4.88 7.26 14.06
N GLN A 147 -5.65 8.12 14.73
CA GLN A 147 -5.94 9.47 14.25
C GLN A 147 -4.67 10.32 14.14
N GLN A 148 -3.75 10.19 15.09
CA GLN A 148 -2.46 10.88 15.04
C GLN A 148 -1.64 10.48 13.80
N LEU A 149 -1.47 9.17 13.54
CA LEU A 149 -0.69 8.71 12.39
C LEU A 149 -1.39 9.04 11.07
N LEU A 150 -2.70 8.82 10.99
CA LEU A 150 -3.49 9.09 9.79
C LEU A 150 -3.42 10.56 9.39
N ALA A 151 -3.57 11.49 10.33
CA ALA A 151 -3.47 12.92 10.06
C ALA A 151 -2.08 13.32 9.55
N ALA A 152 -1.01 12.75 10.11
CA ALA A 152 0.35 12.99 9.65
C ALA A 152 0.55 12.50 8.21
N LEU A 153 0.18 11.24 7.93
CA LEU A 153 0.32 10.65 6.60
C LEU A 153 -0.51 11.38 5.54
N ILE A 154 -1.72 11.85 5.86
CA ILE A 154 -2.53 12.67 4.93
C ILE A 154 -1.81 13.98 4.62
N LYS A 155 -1.32 14.69 5.65
CA LYS A 155 -0.61 15.96 5.47
C LYS A 155 0.64 15.79 4.59
N GLU A 156 1.40 14.74 4.86
CA GLU A 156 2.59 14.36 4.08
C GLU A 156 2.23 14.08 2.61
N MET A 157 1.22 13.25 2.37
CA MET A 157 0.76 12.92 1.01
C MET A 157 0.23 14.14 0.26
N ASP A 158 -0.52 15.02 0.91
CA ASP A 158 -1.02 16.24 0.29
C ASP A 158 0.13 17.20 -0.08
N ALA A 159 1.17 17.29 0.77
CA ALA A 159 2.36 18.07 0.46
C ALA A 159 3.14 17.47 -0.72
N PHE A 160 3.32 16.15 -0.72
CA PHE A 160 3.96 15.41 -1.79
C PHE A 160 3.23 15.59 -3.14
N LEU A 161 1.90 15.44 -3.15
CA LEU A 161 1.08 15.62 -4.34
C LEU A 161 1.17 17.03 -4.92
N ARG A 162 1.25 18.06 -4.06
CA ARG A 162 1.49 19.44 -4.51
C ARG A 162 2.85 19.58 -5.19
N GLY A 163 3.91 19.01 -4.63
CA GLY A 163 5.24 19.06 -5.26
C GLY A 163 5.30 18.28 -6.57
N VAL A 164 4.62 17.12 -6.66
CA VAL A 164 4.47 16.40 -7.94
C VAL A 164 3.77 17.27 -8.98
N GLN A 165 2.64 17.90 -8.63
CA GLN A 165 1.93 18.80 -9.55
C GLN A 165 2.80 19.97 -10.02
N GLN A 166 3.57 20.58 -9.10
CA GLN A 166 4.50 21.65 -9.45
C GLN A 166 5.63 21.18 -10.36
N ALA A 167 6.19 20.00 -10.12
CA ALA A 167 7.27 19.44 -10.92
C ALA A 167 6.81 19.08 -12.35
N LEU A 168 5.53 18.73 -12.52
CA LEU A 168 4.95 18.40 -13.83
C LEU A 168 4.53 19.64 -14.65
N ASN A 169 4.37 20.79 -14.00
CA ASN A 169 3.96 22.05 -14.66
C ASN A 169 5.16 22.93 -15.06
N LYS A 170 6.39 22.49 -14.80
CA LYS A 170 7.64 23.16 -15.20
C LYS A 170 8.08 22.65 -16.56
#